data_AF-A0A317HGW8-F1
#
_entry.id   AF-A0A317HGW8-F1
#
_cell.length_a   1.000
_cell.length_b   1.000
_cell.length_c   1.000
_cell.angle_alpha   90.00
_cell.angle_beta   90.00
_cell.angle_gamma   90.00
#
_symmetry.space_group_name_H-M   'P 1'
#
loop_
_entity.id
_entity.type
_entity.pdbx_description
1 polymer ?
#
loop_
_entity_poly.entity_id
_entity_poly.type
_entity_poly.pdbx_seq_one_letter_code
_entity_poly.pdbx_strand_id
1 'polypeptide(L)'
;MARTPGFTSITLLTLALGIGANTAIFSVVNGVLLKPLPYPNADALVGVWHVAPGIPVGPLGRINCSPTMYFTYREQSHTFQDFGLWSGGGASITGVGDPEQVQALRVTFGTLNAIGVQPVMGRWFSEADTVPDAAGTLLMTYGYWQRRFGGDTSVIG
;
A
#
# COMPACT_ATOMS: atom_id res chain seq x y z
N MET A 1 -50.08 -13.63 -21.31
CA MET A 1 -48.87 -13.06 -20.67
C MET A 1 -49.07 -11.68 -20.04
N ALA A 2 -50.27 -11.07 -20.04
CA ALA A 2 -50.52 -9.85 -19.28
C ALA A 2 -51.78 -10.04 -18.42
N ARG A 3 -51.62 -10.35 -17.13
CA ARG A 3 -52.76 -10.33 -16.19
C ARG A 3 -52.52 -9.52 -14.90
N THR A 4 -51.31 -9.05 -14.62
CA THR A 4 -51.04 -8.11 -13.51
C THR A 4 -49.70 -7.38 -13.72
N PRO A 5 -49.64 -6.32 -14.55
CA PRO A 5 -48.37 -5.64 -14.88
C PRO A 5 -47.62 -5.08 -13.65
N GLY A 6 -48.35 -4.63 -12.63
CA GLY A 6 -47.74 -4.13 -11.39
C GLY A 6 -47.00 -5.21 -10.58
N PHE A 7 -47.53 -6.44 -10.54
CA PHE A 7 -46.87 -7.55 -9.85
C PHE A 7 -45.56 -7.92 -10.54
N THR A 8 -45.59 -8.04 -11.87
CA THR A 8 -44.40 -8.34 -12.68
C THR A 8 -43.31 -7.27 -12.50
N SER A 9 -43.67 -5.99 -12.48
CA SER A 9 -42.71 -4.90 -12.25
C SER A 9 -42.05 -4.97 -10.88
N ILE A 10 -42.83 -5.24 -9.82
CA ILE A 10 -42.29 -5.38 -8.46
C ILE A 10 -41.35 -6.60 -8.40
N THR A 11 -41.73 -7.75 -8.97
CA THR A 11 -40.88 -8.94 -9.01
C THR A 11 -39.56 -8.67 -9.74
N LEU A 12 -39.60 -7.99 -10.89
CA LEU A 12 -38.40 -7.61 -11.64
C LEU A 12 -37.48 -6.70 -10.84
N LEU A 13 -38.03 -5.68 -10.17
CA LEU A 13 -37.26 -4.75 -9.33
C LEU A 13 -36.60 -5.46 -8.16
N THR A 14 -37.34 -6.31 -7.45
CA THR A 14 -36.81 -7.09 -6.32
C THR A 14 -35.70 -8.04 -6.78
N LEU A 15 -35.89 -8.72 -7.91
CA LEU A 15 -34.87 -9.61 -8.48
C LEU A 15 -33.63 -8.83 -8.92
N ALA A 16 -33.81 -7.70 -9.60
CA ALA A 16 -32.70 -6.83 -10.04
C ALA A 16 -31.91 -6.29 -8.85
N LEU A 17 -32.58 -5.88 -7.77
CA LEU A 17 -31.92 -5.41 -6.55
C LEU A 17 -31.14 -6.52 -5.86
N GLY A 18 -31.73 -7.72 -5.74
CA GLY A 18 -31.08 -8.88 -5.15
C GLY A 18 -29.84 -9.32 -5.93
N ILE A 19 -29.91 -9.37 -7.26
CA ILE A 19 -28.77 -9.69 -8.11
C ILE A 19 -27.71 -8.59 -8.01
N GLY A 20 -28.10 -7.32 -8.16
CA GLY A 20 -27.18 -6.19 -8.10
C GLY A 20 -26.43 -6.08 -6.78
N ALA A 21 -27.10 -6.29 -5.65
CA ALA A 21 -26.49 -6.28 -4.33
C ALA A 21 -25.45 -7.41 -4.19
N ASN A 22 -25.78 -8.63 -4.59
CA ASN A 22 -24.85 -9.76 -4.54
C ASN A 22 -23.64 -9.56 -5.46
N THR A 23 -23.86 -9.06 -6.69
CA THR A 23 -22.79 -8.73 -7.62
C THR A 23 -21.88 -7.62 -7.09
N ALA A 24 -22.44 -6.59 -6.44
CA ALA A 24 -21.66 -5.52 -5.84
C ALA A 24 -20.78 -6.05 -4.69
N ILE A 25 -21.34 -6.85 -3.78
CA ILE A 25 -20.59 -7.48 -2.69
C ILE A 25 -19.47 -8.36 -3.26
N PHE A 26 -19.78 -9.24 -4.21
CA PHE A 26 -18.78 -10.12 -4.81
C PHE A 26 -17.71 -9.34 -5.58
N SER A 27 -18.06 -8.23 -6.24
CA SER A 27 -17.09 -7.38 -6.93
C SER A 27 -16.11 -6.73 -5.95
N VAL A 28 -16.59 -6.25 -4.80
CA VAL A 28 -15.73 -5.71 -3.73
C VAL A 28 -14.86 -6.81 -3.14
N VAL A 29 -15.44 -7.95 -2.78
CA VAL A 29 -14.70 -9.11 -2.25
C VAL A 29 -13.63 -9.57 -3.24
N ASN A 30 -13.98 -9.70 -4.52
CA ASN A 30 -13.02 -10.12 -5.53
C ASN A 30 -11.93 -9.06 -5.74
N GLY A 31 -12.28 -7.78 -5.80
CA GLY A 31 -11.32 -6.69 -6.00
C GLY A 31 -10.38 -6.45 -4.81
N VAL A 32 -10.83 -6.74 -3.58
CA VAL A 32 -10.08 -6.45 -2.35
C VAL A 32 -9.42 -7.69 -1.74
N LEU A 33 -10.10 -8.85 -1.75
CA LEU A 33 -9.67 -10.05 -1.05
C LEU A 33 -9.11 -11.14 -1.97
N LEU A 34 -9.62 -11.28 -3.20
CA LEU A 34 -9.27 -12.42 -4.05
C LEU A 34 -8.28 -12.07 -5.17
N LYS A 35 -8.33 -10.85 -5.70
CA LYS A 35 -7.40 -10.41 -6.73
C LYS A 35 -6.01 -10.28 -6.10
N PRO A 36 -5.00 -11.04 -6.57
CA PRO A 36 -3.66 -10.93 -6.03
C PRO A 36 -3.13 -9.51 -6.23
N LEU A 37 -2.29 -9.06 -5.30
CA LEU A 37 -1.64 -7.77 -5.41
C LEU A 37 -0.83 -7.73 -6.72
N PRO A 38 -0.79 -6.58 -7.42
CA PRO A 38 -0.09 -6.43 -8.69
C PRO A 38 1.44 -6.31 -8.48
N TYR A 39 2.01 -7.19 -7.66
CA TYR A 39 3.44 -7.28 -7.40
C TYR A 39 3.97 -8.63 -7.90
N PRO A 40 5.22 -8.67 -8.40
CA PRO A 40 5.90 -9.94 -8.63
C PRO A 40 5.89 -10.79 -7.35
N ASN A 41 5.58 -12.09 -7.47
CA ASN A 41 5.54 -13.03 -6.35
C ASN A 41 4.67 -12.57 -5.17
N ALA A 42 3.50 -11.98 -5.46
CA ALA A 42 2.58 -11.46 -4.44
C ALA A 42 2.15 -12.50 -3.39
N ASP A 43 2.16 -13.78 -3.73
CA ASP A 43 1.88 -14.92 -2.85
C ASP A 43 2.98 -15.17 -1.80
N ALA A 44 4.20 -14.68 -2.05
CA ALA A 44 5.32 -14.74 -1.09
C ALA A 44 5.39 -13.51 -0.17
N LEU A 45 4.58 -12.47 -0.42
CA LEU A 45 4.55 -11.27 0.41
C LEU A 45 3.75 -11.51 1.68
N VAL A 46 4.39 -11.30 2.83
CA VAL A 46 3.75 -11.44 4.14
C VAL A 46 3.97 -10.18 4.99
N GLY A 47 2.90 -9.76 5.67
CA GLY A 47 2.98 -8.72 6.68
C GLY A 47 3.30 -9.33 8.05
N VAL A 48 4.27 -8.75 8.76
CA VAL A 48 4.67 -9.20 10.10
C VAL A 48 4.21 -8.18 11.13
N TRP A 49 3.42 -8.66 12.09
CA TRP A 49 2.99 -7.91 13.27
C TRP A 49 3.24 -8.73 14.52
N HIS A 50 3.46 -8.06 15.64
CA HIS A 50 3.67 -8.71 16.94
C HIS A 50 2.43 -8.58 17.81
N VAL A 51 2.30 -9.44 18.81
CA VAL A 51 1.26 -9.36 19.82
C VAL A 51 1.96 -9.19 21.17
N ALA A 52 1.52 -8.20 21.95
CA ALA A 52 2.03 -7.95 23.30
C ALA A 52 0.93 -8.27 24.32
N PRO A 53 1.02 -9.42 25.02
CA PRO A 53 0.06 -9.76 26.06
C PRO A 53 0.00 -8.66 27.13
N GLY A 54 -1.21 -8.15 27.40
CA GLY A 54 -1.44 -7.11 28.42
C GLY A 54 -1.43 -5.66 27.91
N ILE A 55 -1.13 -5.41 26.63
CA ILE A 55 -1.25 -4.08 26.02
C ILE A 55 -2.51 -4.05 25.13
N PRO A 56 -3.55 -3.28 25.47
CA PRO A 56 -4.73 -3.14 24.61
C PRO A 56 -4.40 -2.23 23.42
N VAL A 57 -3.91 -2.83 22.34
CA VAL A 57 -3.60 -2.16 21.06
C VAL A 57 -4.59 -2.57 19.97
N GLY A 58 -5.64 -1.76 19.85
CA GLY A 58 -6.63 -1.87 18.78
C GLY A 58 -7.44 -3.17 18.78
N PRO A 59 -8.38 -3.32 17.83
CA PRO A 59 -9.29 -4.47 17.77
C PRO A 59 -8.60 -5.81 17.47
N LEU A 60 -7.36 -5.80 16.96
CA LEU A 60 -6.60 -7.00 16.61
C LEU A 60 -5.48 -7.34 17.60
N GLY A 61 -5.21 -6.50 18.61
CA GLY A 61 -4.12 -6.73 19.58
C GLY A 61 -2.72 -6.76 18.96
N ARG A 62 -2.54 -6.18 17.77
CA ARG A 62 -1.31 -6.22 16.98
C ARG A 62 -0.52 -4.92 17.16
N ILE A 63 0.78 -5.05 17.34
CA ILE A 63 1.74 -3.94 17.30
C ILE A 63 2.65 -4.06 16.08
N ASN A 64 3.10 -2.91 15.58
CA ASN A 64 4.10 -2.87 14.54
C ASN A 64 5.45 -3.36 15.06
N CYS A 65 6.27 -3.88 14.14
CA CYS A 65 7.65 -4.26 14.42
C CYS A 65 8.44 -3.04 14.92
N SER A 66 9.20 -3.20 15.99
CA SER A 66 10.06 -2.13 16.49
C SER A 66 11.28 -1.95 15.58
N PRO A 67 11.90 -0.75 15.53
CA PRO A 67 13.12 -0.54 14.77
C PRO A 67 14.27 -1.48 15.17
N THR A 68 14.36 -1.88 16.43
CA THR A 68 15.36 -2.84 16.89
C THR A 68 15.11 -4.25 16.32
N MET A 69 13.86 -4.69 16.29
CA MET A 69 13.49 -6.01 15.76
C MET A 69 13.75 -6.12 14.26
N TYR A 70 13.71 -5.01 13.52
CA TYR A 70 14.07 -4.98 12.10
C TYR A 70 15.48 -5.51 11.85
N PHE A 71 16.47 -5.10 12.65
CA PHE A 71 17.84 -5.60 12.51
C PHE A 71 17.91 -7.10 12.78
N THR A 72 17.22 -7.58 13.81
CA THR A 72 17.14 -9.03 14.11
C THR A 72 16.54 -9.82 12.94
N TYR A 73 15.41 -9.38 12.37
CA TYR A 73 14.82 -10.08 11.21
C TYR A 73 15.71 -10.03 9.98
N ARG A 74 16.32 -8.87 9.70
CA ARG A 74 17.15 -8.68 8.52
C ARG A 74 18.45 -9.49 8.58
N GLU A 75 19.09 -9.56 9.75
CA GLU A 75 20.43 -10.14 9.90
C GLU A 75 20.41 -11.60 10.33
N GLN A 76 19.36 -12.05 11.03
CA GLN A 76 19.31 -13.38 11.66
C GLN A 76 18.20 -14.27 11.11
N SER A 77 17.25 -13.76 10.33
CA SER A 77 16.23 -14.60 9.72
C SER A 77 16.75 -15.25 8.44
N HIS A 78 16.46 -16.55 8.29
CA HIS A 78 16.67 -17.29 7.04
C HIS A 78 15.35 -17.58 6.30
N THR A 79 14.22 -17.07 6.81
CA THR A 79 12.89 -17.33 6.24
C THR A 79 12.51 -16.30 5.18
N PHE A 80 12.97 -15.06 5.32
CA PHE A 80 12.65 -13.97 4.42
C PHE A 80 13.81 -13.74 3.44
N GLN A 81 13.50 -13.64 2.15
CA GLN A 81 14.48 -13.21 1.15
C GLN A 81 14.85 -11.73 1.36
N ASP A 82 13.84 -10.89 1.54
CA ASP A 82 13.96 -9.47 1.80
C ASP A 82 13.02 -9.09 2.95
N PHE A 83 13.49 -8.22 3.86
CA PHE A 83 12.71 -7.75 5.00
C PHE A 83 12.79 -6.22 5.09
N GLY A 84 11.64 -5.59 5.29
CA GLY A 84 11.55 -4.14 5.33
C GLY A 84 10.48 -3.62 6.30
N LEU A 85 10.64 -2.37 6.69
CA LEU A 85 9.67 -1.64 7.49
C LEU A 85 9.05 -0.53 6.64
N TRP A 86 7.76 -0.29 6.84
CA TRP A 86 7.09 0.87 6.30
C TRP A 86 6.24 1.56 7.37
N SER A 87 6.10 2.88 7.24
CA SER A 87 5.15 3.67 8.02
C SER A 87 4.57 4.77 7.16
N GLY A 88 3.25 4.93 7.24
CA GLY A 88 2.51 6.00 6.56
C GLY A 88 2.44 7.25 7.41
N GLY A 89 2.38 8.41 6.74
CA GLY A 89 2.15 9.69 7.39
C GLY A 89 1.86 10.81 6.39
N GLY A 90 1.55 11.98 6.90
CA GLY A 90 1.53 13.21 6.09
C GLY A 90 2.92 13.84 6.04
N ALA A 91 3.26 14.43 4.91
CA ALA A 91 4.41 15.32 4.76
C ALA A 91 3.94 16.65 4.17
N SER A 92 4.47 17.76 4.69
CA SER A 92 4.24 19.09 4.11
C SER A 92 5.38 19.40 3.16
N ILE A 93 5.05 19.60 1.89
CA ILE A 93 6.00 20.03 0.86
C ILE A 93 5.94 21.55 0.78
N THR A 94 7.10 22.19 0.92
CA THR A 94 7.26 23.64 0.90
C THR A 94 8.50 24.01 0.09
N GLY A 95 8.66 25.27 -0.30
CA GLY A 95 9.86 25.77 -0.99
C GLY A 95 9.83 25.70 -2.51
N VAL A 96 8.87 25.01 -3.11
CA VAL A 96 8.59 25.03 -4.55
C VAL A 96 7.10 25.27 -4.71
N GLY A 97 6.67 26.37 -5.35
CA GLY A 97 5.26 26.73 -5.52
C GLY A 97 4.47 26.85 -4.20
N ASP A 98 3.17 26.55 -4.25
CA ASP A 98 2.30 26.62 -3.08
C ASP A 98 2.55 25.44 -2.12
N PRO A 99 2.54 25.68 -0.79
CA PRO A 99 2.61 24.62 0.21
C PRO A 99 1.48 23.60 0.04
N GLU A 100 1.83 22.32 0.07
CA GLU A 100 0.86 21.23 -0.02
C GLU A 100 1.14 20.14 1.00
N GLN A 101 0.09 19.51 1.51
CA GLN A 101 0.20 18.34 2.36
C GLN A 101 -0.02 17.09 1.50
N VAL A 102 0.97 16.21 1.48
CA VAL A 102 0.93 14.97 0.71
C VAL A 102 0.97 13.76 1.65
N GLN A 103 0.37 12.67 1.20
CA GLN A 103 0.59 11.38 1.84
C GLN A 103 1.98 10.88 1.46
N ALA A 104 2.78 10.55 2.47
CA ALA A 104 4.12 10.03 2.32
C ALA A 104 4.26 8.67 3.02
N LEU A 105 5.19 7.86 2.51
CA LEU A 105 5.54 6.59 3.11
C LEU A 105 7.04 6.62 3.42
N ARG A 106 7.39 6.34 4.67
CA ARG A 106 8.77 6.07 5.07
C ARG A 106 8.97 4.58 4.97
N VAL A 107 9.95 4.16 4.17
CA VAL A 107 10.27 2.74 3.95
C VAL A 107 11.75 2.51 4.10
N THR A 108 12.14 1.31 4.51
CA THR A 108 13.53 0.86 4.38
C THR A 108 13.76 0.29 2.98
N PHE A 109 15.01 0.22 2.54
CA PHE A 109 15.36 -0.32 1.22
C PHE A 109 14.79 -1.74 0.98
N GLY A 110 14.80 -2.59 2.02
CA GLY A 110 14.27 -3.95 1.96
C GLY A 110 12.78 -4.04 1.64
N THR A 111 11.99 -3.01 1.96
CA THR A 111 10.55 -2.97 1.58
C THR A 111 10.37 -2.89 0.08
N LEU A 112 11.19 -2.08 -0.59
CA LEU A 112 11.10 -1.88 -2.05
C LEU A 112 11.63 -3.11 -2.80
N ASN A 113 12.67 -3.76 -2.27
CA ASN A 113 13.16 -5.03 -2.80
C ASN A 113 12.11 -6.14 -2.67
N ALA A 114 11.47 -6.25 -1.48
CA ALA A 114 10.47 -7.28 -1.23
C ALA A 114 9.30 -7.21 -2.22
N ILE A 115 8.79 -6.00 -2.53
CA ILE A 115 7.68 -5.85 -3.51
C ILE A 115 8.12 -6.04 -4.97
N GLY A 116 9.42 -6.11 -5.26
CA GLY A 116 9.96 -6.45 -6.59
C GLY A 116 9.66 -5.45 -7.71
N VAL A 117 9.13 -4.27 -7.39
CA VAL A 117 8.84 -3.22 -8.38
C VAL A 117 10.15 -2.55 -8.79
N GLN A 118 10.29 -2.14 -10.05
CA GLN A 118 11.42 -1.36 -10.52
C GLN A 118 11.02 0.12 -10.66
N PRO A 119 11.92 1.08 -10.38
CA PRO A 119 11.60 2.47 -10.56
C PRO A 119 11.57 2.78 -12.06
N VAL A 120 10.65 3.63 -12.49
CA VAL A 120 10.58 4.05 -13.91
C VAL A 120 11.80 4.89 -14.29
N MET A 121 12.35 5.63 -13.33
CA MET A 121 13.52 6.49 -13.50
C MET A 121 14.25 6.66 -12.16
N GLY A 122 15.56 6.92 -12.21
CA GLY A 122 16.41 7.05 -11.02
C GLY A 122 16.80 5.69 -10.45
N ARG A 123 16.98 5.63 -9.13
CA ARG A 123 17.37 4.42 -8.39
C ARG A 123 16.46 4.19 -7.19
N TRP A 124 16.38 2.95 -6.74
CA TRP A 124 15.81 2.66 -5.43
C TRP A 124 16.73 3.08 -4.29
N PHE A 125 16.18 3.09 -3.09
CA PHE A 125 16.96 3.15 -1.87
C PHE A 125 17.91 1.96 -1.79
N SER A 126 19.10 2.24 -1.28
CA SER A 126 20.12 1.29 -0.94
C SER A 126 20.31 1.26 0.58
N GLU A 127 21.11 0.34 1.08
CA GLU A 127 21.46 0.29 2.50
C GLU A 127 22.09 1.61 2.98
N ALA A 128 22.87 2.28 2.13
CA ALA A 128 23.48 3.57 2.43
C ALA A 128 22.47 4.71 2.60
N ASP A 129 21.23 4.57 2.13
CA ASP A 129 20.17 5.57 2.32
C ASP A 129 19.41 5.37 3.65
N THR A 130 19.71 4.29 4.39
CA THR A 130 18.98 3.89 5.61
C THR A 130 19.82 4.08 6.88
N VAL A 131 21.01 4.68 6.77
CA VAL A 131 21.89 4.96 7.91
C VAL A 131 21.53 6.30 8.59
N PRO A 132 21.83 6.47 9.88
CA PRO A 132 21.78 7.78 10.53
C PRO A 132 22.65 8.76 9.73
N ASP A 133 22.11 9.93 9.42
CA ASP A 133 22.74 11.00 8.60
C ASP A 133 22.90 10.71 7.09
N ALA A 134 22.22 9.69 6.56
CA ALA A 134 22.11 9.51 5.12
C ALA A 134 21.54 10.78 4.44
N ALA A 135 22.00 11.05 3.22
CA ALA A 135 21.38 12.08 2.39
C ALA A 135 19.87 11.79 2.26
N GLY A 136 19.04 12.84 2.28
CA GLY A 136 17.59 12.73 2.21
C GLY A 136 17.12 12.25 0.83
N THR A 137 17.23 10.96 0.56
CA THR A 137 16.77 10.34 -0.69
C THR A 137 15.26 10.18 -0.65
N LEU A 138 14.58 10.65 -1.69
CA LEU A 138 13.13 10.65 -1.80
C LEU A 138 12.71 9.94 -3.08
N LEU A 139 11.62 9.18 -2.99
CA LEU A 139 10.98 8.55 -4.14
C LEU A 139 9.63 9.20 -4.35
N MET A 140 9.38 9.63 -5.58
CA MET A 140 8.11 10.22 -5.96
C MET A 140 7.27 9.21 -6.71
N THR A 141 5.97 9.18 -6.40
CA THR A 141 5.03 8.45 -7.25
C THR A 141 4.96 9.11 -8.62
N TYR A 142 4.79 8.32 -9.66
CA TYR A 142 4.69 8.81 -11.03
C TYR A 142 3.61 9.90 -11.18
N GLY A 143 2.45 9.70 -10.56
CA GLY A 143 1.35 10.68 -10.59
C GLY A 143 1.65 11.99 -9.86
N TYR A 144 2.48 11.98 -8.83
CA TYR A 144 2.93 13.22 -8.19
C TYR A 144 3.94 13.96 -9.06
N TRP A 145 4.92 13.24 -9.61
CA TRP A 145 5.89 13.80 -10.54
C TRP A 145 5.24 14.45 -11.77
N GLN A 146 4.28 13.78 -12.40
CA GLN A 146 3.54 14.32 -13.55
C GLN A 146 2.72 15.56 -13.19
N ARG A 147 1.96 15.53 -12.08
CA ARG A 147 1.11 16.66 -11.69
C ARG A 147 1.90 17.87 -11.22
N ARG A 148 2.99 17.64 -10.48
CA ARG A 148 3.72 18.72 -9.79
C ARG A 148 4.86 19.31 -10.61
N PHE A 149 5.54 18.47 -11.37
CA PHE A 149 6.73 18.83 -12.16
C PHE A 149 6.51 18.68 -13.66
N GLY A 150 5.29 18.36 -14.11
CA GLY A 150 4.99 18.21 -15.54
C GLY A 150 5.77 17.10 -16.24
N GLY A 151 6.33 16.14 -15.49
CA GLY A 151 7.21 15.13 -16.04
C GLY A 151 8.64 15.61 -16.34
N ASP A 152 9.09 16.71 -15.72
CA ASP A 152 10.45 17.20 -15.87
C ASP A 152 11.46 16.22 -15.26
N THR A 153 12.39 15.71 -16.06
CA THR A 153 13.41 14.75 -15.63
C THR A 153 14.59 15.42 -14.91
N SER A 154 14.75 16.75 -15.02
CA SER A 154 15.85 17.48 -14.38
C SER A 154 15.78 17.46 -12.84
N VAL A 155 14.61 17.14 -12.28
CA VAL A 155 14.37 17.01 -10.84
C VAL A 155 14.70 15.61 -10.29
N ILE A 156 15.15 14.68 -11.15
CA ILE A 156 15.53 13.31 -10.77
C ILE A 156 17.05 13.17 -10.88
N GLY A 157 17.70 12.66 -9.82
CA GLY A 157 19.15 12.49 -9.72
C GLY A 157 19.57 11.37 -8.79
#